data_AF-A0A3D0V6M3-F1
#
_entry.id   AF-A0A3D0V6M3-F1
#
_cell.length_a   1.000
_cell.length_b   1.000
_cell.length_c   1.000
_cell.angle_alpha   90.00
_cell.angle_beta   90.00
_cell.angle_gamma   90.00
#
_symmetry.space_group_name_H-M   'P 1'
#
loop_
_entity.id
_entity.type
_entity.pdbx_description
1 polymer ?
#
loop_
_entity_poly.entity_id
_entity_poly.type
_entity_poly.pdbx_seq_one_letter_code
_entity_poly.pdbx_strand_id
1 'polypeptide(L)'
;MSKPAKDEEALIELTHNALAEVLGREPTKQEVWKVHAGFKRMAFMLLDHMDHIKKHDNKNPDQETYPKDVDSDDSETADEEGTSLETGESTP
;
A
#
# COMPACT_ATOMS: atom_id res chain seq x y z
N MET A 1 -8.95 -13.03 33.00
CA MET A 1 -8.89 -12.07 31.89
C MET A 1 -9.00 -10.67 32.47
N SER A 2 -8.13 -9.75 32.06
CA SER A 2 -8.15 -8.36 32.55
C SER A 2 -9.37 -7.63 31.99
N LYS A 3 -9.94 -6.68 32.73
CA LYS A 3 -11.02 -5.85 32.22
C LYS A 3 -10.47 -4.91 31.14
N PRO A 4 -11.23 -4.66 30.06
CA PRO A 4 -10.86 -3.66 29.07
C PRO A 4 -10.72 -2.28 29.74
N ALA A 5 -9.83 -1.46 29.20
CA ALA A 5 -9.74 -0.05 29.60
C ALA A 5 -11.03 0.68 29.21
N LYS A 6 -11.37 1.78 29.91
CA LYS A 6 -12.58 2.57 29.60
C LYS A 6 -12.65 3.00 28.13
N ASP A 7 -11.52 3.33 27.54
CA ASP A 7 -11.42 3.73 26.13
C ASP A 7 -11.70 2.56 25.19
N GLU A 8 -11.32 1.34 25.59
CA GLU A 8 -11.62 0.13 24.83
C GLU A 8 -13.11 -0.23 24.89
N GLU A 9 -13.76 -0.05 26.04
CA GLU A 9 -15.21 -0.24 26.17
C GLU A 9 -15.97 0.71 25.25
N ALA A 10 -15.59 2.00 25.20
CA ALA A 10 -16.21 2.98 24.31
C ALA A 10 -16.03 2.62 22.82
N LEU A 11 -14.85 2.11 22.42
CA LEU A 11 -14.62 1.65 21.05
C LEU A 11 -15.44 0.40 20.69
N ILE A 12 -15.64 -0.50 21.65
CA ILE A 12 -16.51 -1.67 21.47
C ILE A 12 -17.96 -1.24 21.30
N GLU A 13 -18.43 -0.27 22.08
CA GLU A 13 -19.78 0.28 21.97
C GLU A 13 -19.99 1.02 20.64
N LEU A 14 -19.00 1.79 20.19
CA LEU A 14 -19.02 2.41 18.87
C LEU A 14 -19.12 1.35 17.76
N THR A 15 -18.34 0.28 17.86
CA THR A 15 -18.38 -0.85 16.91
C THR A 15 -19.75 -1.52 16.91
N HIS A 16 -20.35 -1.71 18.09
CA HIS A 16 -21.68 -2.27 18.23
C HIS A 16 -22.73 -1.43 17.49
N ASN A 17 -22.76 -0.12 17.75
CA ASN A 17 -23.74 0.78 17.16
C ASN A 17 -23.60 0.86 15.64
N ALA A 18 -22.37 1.03 15.14
CA ALA A 18 -22.10 1.05 13.70
C ALA A 18 -22.51 -0.25 13.01
N LEU A 19 -22.23 -1.40 13.65
CA LEU A 19 -22.59 -2.70 13.11
C LEU A 19 -24.11 -2.94 13.13
N ALA A 20 -24.80 -2.46 14.17
CA ALA A 20 -26.26 -2.51 14.26
C ALA A 20 -26.93 -1.70 13.14
N GLU A 21 -26.42 -0.50 12.85
CA GLU A 21 -26.91 0.35 11.75
C GLU A 21 -26.75 -0.32 10.38
N VAL A 22 -25.60 -0.95 10.13
CA VAL A 22 -25.32 -1.63 8.85
C VAL A 22 -26.15 -2.90 8.68
N LEU A 23 -26.33 -3.68 9.75
CA LEU A 23 -27.06 -4.95 9.70
C LEU A 23 -28.58 -4.77 9.80
N GLY A 24 -29.07 -3.63 10.31
CA GLY A 24 -30.49 -3.41 10.61
C GLY A 24 -31.02 -4.34 11.71
N ARG A 25 -30.14 -4.91 12.53
CA ARG A 25 -30.47 -5.80 13.65
C ARG A 25 -29.42 -5.72 14.75
N GLU A 26 -29.75 -6.25 15.92
CA GLU A 26 -28.78 -6.37 17.01
C GLU A 26 -27.64 -7.33 16.62
N PRO A 27 -26.37 -6.87 16.69
CA PRO A 27 -25.23 -7.71 16.41
C PRO A 27 -24.88 -8.61 17.61
N THR A 28 -24.38 -9.80 17.32
CA THR A 28 -23.87 -10.70 18.35
C THR A 28 -22.53 -10.20 18.88
N LYS A 29 -22.21 -10.53 20.14
CA LYS A 29 -20.91 -10.21 20.74
C LYS A 29 -19.73 -10.68 19.88
N GLN A 30 -19.83 -11.87 19.27
CA GLN A 30 -18.77 -12.40 18.40
C GLN A 30 -18.57 -11.57 17.13
N GLU A 31 -19.65 -11.07 16.52
CA GLU A 31 -19.57 -10.19 15.36
C GLU A 31 -18.90 -8.86 15.74
N VAL A 32 -19.31 -8.26 16.86
CA VAL A 32 -18.68 -7.03 17.38
C VAL A 32 -17.18 -7.24 17.64
N TRP A 33 -16.79 -8.33 18.31
CA TRP A 33 -15.38 -8.60 18.58
C TRP A 33 -14.54 -8.81 17.31
N LYS A 34 -15.08 -9.48 16.30
CA LYS A 34 -14.39 -9.69 15.02
C LYS A 34 -14.18 -8.35 14.29
N VAL A 35 -15.22 -7.52 14.22
CA VAL A 35 -15.14 -6.22 13.57
C VAL A 35 -14.21 -5.27 14.33
N HIS A 36 -14.31 -5.22 15.67
CA HIS A 36 -13.43 -4.42 16.52
C HIS A 36 -11.96 -4.80 16.35
N ALA A 37 -11.64 -6.09 16.27
CA ALA A 37 -10.29 -6.56 15.97
C ALA A 37 -9.81 -6.11 14.58
N GLY A 38 -10.70 -6.12 13.58
CA GLY A 38 -10.43 -5.58 12.24
C GLY A 38 -10.12 -4.08 12.27
N PHE A 39 -10.93 -3.28 12.97
CA PHE A 39 -10.71 -1.85 13.12
C PHE A 39 -9.37 -1.54 13.78
N LYS A 40 -9.01 -2.25 14.87
CA LYS A 40 -7.70 -2.09 15.50
C LYS A 40 -6.56 -2.35 14.53
N ARG A 41 -6.62 -3.45 13.76
CA ARG A 41 -5.57 -3.78 12.78
C ARG A 41 -5.42 -2.71 11.71
N MET A 42 -6.53 -2.18 11.20
CA MET A 42 -6.50 -1.09 10.21
C MET A 42 -5.93 0.20 10.80
N ALA A 43 -6.32 0.55 12.03
CA ALA A 43 -5.76 1.71 12.72
C ALA A 43 -4.24 1.61 12.89
N PHE A 44 -3.71 0.46 13.31
CA PHE A 44 -2.27 0.26 13.41
C PHE A 44 -1.56 0.35 12.06
N MET A 45 -2.15 -0.19 10.99
CA MET A 45 -1.57 -0.10 9.65
C MET A 45 -1.51 1.36 9.15
N LEU A 46 -2.55 2.15 9.40
CA LEU A 46 -2.56 3.57 9.06
C LEU A 46 -1.54 4.36 9.87
N LEU A 47 -1.43 4.09 11.17
CA LEU A 47 -0.42 4.73 12.04
C LEU A 47 1.00 4.40 11.57
N ASP A 48 1.27 3.13 11.27
CA ASP A 48 2.56 2.68 10.73
C ASP A 48 2.87 3.41 9.41
N HIS A 49 1.90 3.49 8.49
CA HIS A 49 2.07 4.21 7.23
C HIS A 49 2.36 5.71 7.44
N MET A 50 1.66 6.37 8.36
CA MET A 50 1.91 7.78 8.70
C MET A 50 3.31 7.98 9.30
N ASP A 51 3.79 7.05 10.11
CA ASP A 51 5.14 7.12 10.68
C ASP A 51 6.22 6.93 9.61
N HIS A 52 5.96 6.12 8.58
CA HIS A 52 6.84 6.01 7.42
C HIS A 52 6.87 7.32 6.61
N ILE A 53 5.71 7.92 6.31
CA ILE A 53 5.64 9.20 5.57
C ILE A 53 6.42 10.28 6.31
N LYS A 54 6.19 10.46 7.61
CA LYS A 54 6.91 11.48 8.42
C LYS A 54 8.43 11.29 8.43
N LYS A 55 8.91 10.04 8.37
CA LYS A 55 10.35 9.73 8.28
C LYS A 55 10.93 10.04 6.90
N HIS A 56 10.12 9.94 5.84
CA HIS A 56 10.51 10.26 4.47
C HIS A 56 10.41 11.76 4.15
N ASP A 57 9.43 12.49 4.70
CA ASP A 57 9.35 13.96 4.56
C ASP A 57 10.51 14.70 5.25
N ASN A 58 11.15 14.07 6.25
CA ASN A 58 12.39 14.56 6.86
C ASN A 58 13.67 14.12 6.14
N LYS A 59 13.58 13.28 5.10
CA LYS A 59 14.68 13.02 4.18
C LYS A 59 14.53 13.97 3.00
N ASN A 60 15.12 15.15 3.11
CA ASN A 60 15.32 16.04 1.98
C ASN A 60 15.99 15.24 0.82
N PRO A 61 15.37 15.10 -0.37
CA PRO A 61 15.95 14.38 -1.50
C PRO A 61 16.99 15.21 -2.28
N ASP A 62 17.66 16.18 -1.64
CA ASP A 62 18.74 16.96 -2.25
C ASP A 62 20.13 16.33 -2.04
N GLN A 63 20.24 15.00 -2.08
CA GLN A 63 21.52 14.37 -2.35
C GLN A 63 21.47 13.75 -3.74
N GLU A 64 21.88 14.58 -4.69
CA GLU A 64 22.33 14.28 -6.04
C GLU A 64 22.40 12.79 -6.37
N THR A 65 21.44 12.31 -7.14
CA THR A 65 21.72 11.25 -8.11
C THR A 65 20.85 11.52 -9.34
N TYR A 66 21.22 12.56 -10.09
CA TYR A 66 20.92 12.55 -11.52
C TYR A 66 21.58 11.28 -12.08
N PRO A 67 20.85 10.39 -12.78
CA PRO A 67 21.49 9.42 -13.64
C PRO A 67 22.27 10.24 -14.66
N LYS A 68 23.60 10.08 -14.65
CA LYS A 68 24.49 10.74 -15.61
C LYS A 68 23.94 10.48 -17.01
N ASP A 69 23.62 11.58 -17.68
CA ASP A 69 22.89 11.63 -18.94
C ASP A 69 23.41 10.61 -19.96
N VAL A 70 22.47 9.81 -20.47
CA VAL A 70 22.56 9.17 -21.77
C VAL A 70 22.52 10.28 -22.80
N ASP A 71 23.69 10.70 -23.28
CA ASP A 71 23.89 11.35 -24.58
C ASP A 71 25.38 11.23 -24.96
N SER A 72 25.72 10.11 -25.60
CA SER A 72 26.83 10.07 -26.56
C SER A 72 26.25 9.73 -27.91
N ASP A 73 25.77 10.77 -28.59
CA ASP A 73 25.55 10.74 -30.02
C ASP A 73 26.27 11.95 -30.64
N ASP A 74 27.53 11.72 -31.02
CA ASP A 74 28.15 12.36 -32.19
C ASP A 74 29.48 11.64 -32.53
N SER A 75 29.44 10.70 -33.48
CA SER A 75 30.49 10.54 -34.50
C SER A 75 30.15 9.41 -35.49
N GLU A 76 29.58 9.84 -36.61
CA GLU A 76 29.81 9.40 -37.98
C GLU A 76 30.22 7.93 -38.30
N THR A 77 29.36 7.34 -39.13
CA THR A 77 29.64 6.42 -40.27
C THR A 77 30.12 4.99 -39.98
N ALA A 78 29.23 4.03 -40.25
CA ALA A 78 29.42 3.06 -41.35
C ALA A 78 28.10 2.30 -41.59
N ASP A 79 27.52 2.59 -42.75
CA ASP A 79 26.54 1.80 -43.49
C ASP A 79 27.00 0.33 -43.61
N GLU A 80 26.10 -0.66 -43.43
CA GLU A 80 25.97 -1.83 -44.32
C GLU A 80 24.62 -2.53 -44.07
N GLU A 81 23.96 -2.84 -45.19
CA GLU A 81 22.63 -3.40 -45.38
C GLU A 81 22.32 -4.69 -44.61
N GLY A 82 21.02 -4.91 -44.33
CA GLY A 82 20.53 -6.24 -43.96
C GLY A 82 19.07 -6.27 -43.55
N THR A 83 18.15 -6.00 -44.49
CA THR A 83 16.72 -6.27 -44.36
C THR A 83 16.44 -7.74 -43.99
N SER A 84 15.51 -8.01 -43.07
CA SER A 84 14.26 -8.74 -43.38
C SER A 84 13.47 -9.08 -42.12
N LEU A 85 12.20 -8.70 -42.15
CA LEU A 85 11.15 -9.06 -41.22
C LEU A 85 10.58 -10.40 -41.67
N GLU A 86 10.68 -11.47 -40.87
CA GLU A 86 9.77 -12.60 -41.04
C GLU A 86 9.45 -13.34 -39.73
N THR A 87 8.15 -13.45 -39.50
CA THR A 87 7.45 -14.29 -38.54
C THR A 87 7.68 -15.77 -38.89
N GLY A 88 7.87 -16.65 -37.91
CA GLY A 88 7.96 -18.09 -38.21
C GLY A 88 8.11 -18.99 -36.99
N GLU A 89 6.98 -19.47 -36.49
CA GLU A 89 6.84 -20.64 -35.62
C GLU A 89 7.45 -21.90 -36.27
N SER A 90 8.21 -22.70 -35.52
CA SER A 90 8.11 -24.18 -35.48
C SER A 90 9.26 -24.83 -34.70
N THR A 91 8.87 -25.81 -33.90
CA THR A 91 9.68 -26.88 -33.28
C THR A 91 10.31 -27.80 -34.34
N PRO A 92 11.25 -28.69 -33.95
CA PRO A 92 10.87 -29.96 -33.32
C PRO A 92 11.53 -30.20 -31.96
#